data_AF-L9JQH4-F1
#
_entry.id   AF-L9JQH4-F1
#
_cell.length_a   1.000
_cell.length_b   1.000
_cell.length_c   1.000
_cell.angle_alpha   90.00
_cell.angle_beta   90.00
_cell.angle_gamma   90.00
#
_symmetry.space_group_name_H-M   'P 1'
#
loop_
_entity.id
_entity.type
_entity.pdbx_description
1 polymer ?
#
loop_
_entity_poly.entity_id
_entity_poly.type
_entity_poly.pdbx_seq_one_letter_code
_entity_poly.pdbx_strand_id
1 'polypeptide(L)'
;MITGIYQTNCAVQIVLLVLVNLKQDVYKSDGIGIVPMGQMKTSVLKPSMVVTFAPVNVTTEIKSVKMHHAALSEALSGDNVDFNVKNVSVKDVWHGDVADESKMTYQ
;
A
#
# COMPACT_ATOMS: atom_id res chain seq x y z
N MET A 1 14.24 -12.19 5.40
CA MET A 1 14.78 -11.47 6.58
C MET A 1 15.26 -10.10 6.14
N ILE A 2 14.37 -9.11 6.10
CA ILE A 2 14.70 -7.71 6.43
C ILE A 2 13.45 -7.17 7.11
N THR A 3 13.32 -7.41 8.41
CA THR A 3 12.41 -6.67 9.29
C THR A 3 13.12 -5.36 9.63
N GLY A 4 12.99 -4.38 8.73
CA GLY A 4 13.45 -3.01 8.97
C GLY A 4 12.44 -2.30 9.86
N ILE A 5 12.85 -2.04 11.10
CA ILE A 5 12.11 -1.26 12.08
C ILE A 5 12.26 0.20 11.65
N TYR A 6 11.20 0.83 11.12
CA TYR A 6 11.17 2.29 10.95
C TYR A 6 11.00 2.92 12.33
N GLN A 7 12.12 3.35 12.90
CA GLN A 7 12.21 3.96 14.22
C GLN A 7 12.02 5.48 14.07
N THR A 8 10.80 5.97 14.30
CA THR A 8 10.55 7.40 14.61
C THR A 8 10.01 7.52 16.02
N ASN A 9 10.69 8.34 16.81
CA ASN A 9 10.51 8.56 18.23
C ASN A 9 9.11 9.06 18.60
N CYS A 10 8.74 8.74 19.84
CA CYS A 10 7.60 9.23 20.63
C CYS A 10 6.29 8.47 20.41
N ALA A 11 5.93 7.70 21.46
CA ALA A 11 4.71 6.94 21.72
C ALA A 11 3.49 7.15 20.77
N VAL A 12 2.82 6.04 20.45
CA VAL A 12 1.48 5.91 19.82
C VAL A 12 1.50 5.65 18.30
N GLN A 13 1.63 4.36 17.91
CA GLN A 13 0.68 3.62 17.04
C GLN A 13 1.26 2.27 16.60
N ILE A 14 1.24 1.31 17.54
CA ILE A 14 1.04 -0.10 17.17
C ILE A 14 -0.37 -0.16 16.57
N VAL A 15 -0.49 -0.23 15.24
CA VAL A 15 -1.55 -0.93 14.50
C VAL A 15 -1.23 -0.80 13.01
N LEU A 16 -0.99 -1.97 12.41
CA LEU A 16 -1.19 -2.29 11.00
C LEU A 16 -0.21 -1.74 9.95
N LEU A 17 1.03 -2.21 10.08
CA LEU A 17 2.07 -2.14 9.05
C LEU A 17 1.64 -2.85 7.74
N VAL A 18 0.94 -2.19 6.81
CA VAL A 18 0.51 -2.75 5.51
C VAL A 18 1.69 -3.07 4.60
N LEU A 19 2.55 -4.04 4.96
CA LEU A 19 3.70 -4.44 4.15
C LEU A 19 3.25 -5.17 2.88
N VAL A 20 2.65 -4.45 1.95
CA VAL A 20 2.69 -4.82 0.55
C VAL A 20 4.14 -4.61 0.13
N ASN A 21 4.89 -5.72 0.08
CA ASN A 21 6.13 -5.70 -0.66
C ASN A 21 5.74 -5.64 -2.13
N LEU A 22 6.08 -4.53 -2.80
CA LEU A 22 5.92 -4.41 -4.25
C LEU A 22 6.87 -5.40 -4.92
N LYS A 23 6.36 -6.64 -5.07
CA LYS A 23 7.11 -7.82 -5.50
C LYS A 23 7.09 -7.99 -7.02
N GLN A 24 6.12 -7.35 -7.67
CA GLN A 24 6.00 -7.27 -9.12
C GLN A 24 5.92 -5.80 -9.51
N ASP A 25 6.43 -5.47 -10.70
CA ASP A 25 6.60 -4.09 -11.15
C ASP A 25 5.33 -3.26 -11.01
N VAL A 26 5.50 -2.00 -10.60
CA VAL A 26 4.46 -0.97 -10.62
C VAL A 26 4.11 -0.71 -12.09
N TYR A 27 2.85 -0.91 -12.47
CA TYR A 27 2.42 -0.68 -13.85
C TYR A 27 1.40 0.45 -13.95
N LYS A 28 1.36 1.08 -15.14
CA LYS A 28 0.36 2.08 -15.48
C LYS A 28 -0.76 1.39 -16.26
N SER A 29 -1.98 1.43 -15.72
CA SER A 29 -3.17 0.94 -16.38
C SER A 29 -3.89 2.10 -17.08
N ASP A 30 -4.19 1.94 -18.37
CA ASP A 30 -4.88 2.96 -19.16
C ASP A 30 -6.25 3.31 -18.58
N GLY A 31 -6.42 4.58 -18.19
CA GLY A 31 -7.64 5.11 -17.59
C GLY A 31 -7.79 4.96 -16.08
N ILE A 32 -7.02 4.06 -15.43
CA ILE A 32 -7.12 3.80 -13.98
C ILE A 32 -6.02 4.53 -13.20
N GLY A 33 -4.81 4.61 -13.76
CA GLY A 33 -3.65 5.24 -13.12
C GLY A 33 -2.54 4.25 -12.82
N ILE A 34 -1.87 4.44 -11.68
CA ILE A 34 -0.76 3.61 -11.24
C ILE A 34 -1.28 2.50 -10.33
N VAL A 35 -0.89 1.27 -10.65
CA VAL A 35 -1.34 0.08 -9.96
C VAL A 35 -0.12 -0.68 -9.44
N PRO A 36 0.22 -0.50 -8.15
CA PRO A 36 1.22 -1.32 -7.50
C PRO A 36 0.64 -2.72 -7.21
N MET A 37 1.50 -3.73 -7.32
CA MET A 37 1.15 -5.12 -7.05
C MET A 37 2.01 -5.66 -5.93
N GLY A 38 1.40 -6.34 -4.97
CA GLY A 38 2.17 -7.03 -3.95
C GLY A 38 1.35 -7.92 -3.05
N GLN A 39 2.08 -8.62 -2.18
CA GLN A 39 1.48 -9.54 -1.23
C GLN A 39 1.14 -8.81 0.07
N MET A 40 -0.11 -8.92 0.49
CA MET A 40 -0.58 -8.46 1.78
C MET A 40 0.10 -9.21 2.92
N LYS A 41 0.59 -8.46 3.92
CA LYS A 41 1.18 -9.03 5.15
C LYS A 41 0.38 -8.75 6.41
N THR A 42 -0.52 -7.77 6.37
CA THR A 42 -1.40 -7.41 7.48
C THR A 42 -2.86 -7.72 7.21
N SER A 43 -3.68 -7.56 8.25
CA SER A 43 -5.02 -8.12 8.30
C SER A 43 -5.96 -7.59 7.22
N VAL A 44 -5.97 -6.29 6.89
CA VAL A 44 -6.98 -5.75 5.98
C VAL A 44 -6.48 -4.55 5.16
N LEU A 45 -6.71 -4.56 3.84
CA LEU A 45 -6.61 -3.40 2.93
C LEU A 45 -7.97 -3.09 2.33
N LYS A 46 -8.41 -1.83 2.39
CA LYS A 46 -9.69 -1.39 1.81
C LYS A 46 -9.50 -0.22 0.86
N PRO A 47 -10.37 -0.10 -0.16
CA PRO A 47 -10.54 1.16 -0.87
C PRO A 47 -10.80 2.31 0.11
N SER A 48 -10.37 3.51 -0.27
CA SER A 48 -10.43 4.76 0.51
C SER A 48 -9.48 4.85 1.70
N MET A 49 -8.64 3.83 1.94
CA MET A 49 -7.54 3.94 2.90
C MET A 49 -6.43 4.84 2.35
N VAL A 50 -5.80 5.60 3.24
CA VAL A 50 -4.63 6.41 2.93
C VAL A 50 -3.38 5.61 3.29
N VAL A 51 -2.46 5.49 2.34
CA VAL A 51 -1.20 4.78 2.50
C VAL A 51 -0.01 5.66 2.18
N THR A 52 1.08 5.46 2.89
CA THR A 52 2.37 6.12 2.66
C THR A 52 3.38 5.10 2.15
N PHE A 53 4.02 5.37 1.02
CA PHE A 53 5.13 4.57 0.50
C PHE A 53 6.45 5.04 1.12
N ALA A 54 7.21 4.11 1.70
CA ALA A 54 8.56 4.31 2.20
C ALA A 54 9.56 3.61 1.27
N PRO A 55 10.77 4.16 1.07
CA PRO A 55 11.37 5.32 1.76
C PRO A 55 11.04 6.69 1.15
N VAL A 56 10.31 6.73 0.04
CA VAL A 56 10.00 7.95 -0.72
C VAL A 56 9.05 8.92 0.00
N ASN A 57 8.42 8.50 1.09
CA ASN A 57 7.45 9.23 1.89
C ASN A 57 6.28 9.82 1.07
N VAL A 58 5.79 9.05 0.09
CA VAL A 58 4.68 9.44 -0.78
C VAL A 58 3.36 8.96 -0.18
N THR A 59 2.51 9.88 0.26
CA THR A 59 1.18 9.56 0.80
C THR A 59 0.10 9.67 -0.27
N THR A 60 -0.73 8.65 -0.40
CA THR A 60 -1.81 8.57 -1.40
C THR A 60 -3.01 7.79 -0.87
N GLU A 61 -4.16 7.98 -1.51
CA GLU A 61 -5.39 7.24 -1.22
C GLU A 61 -5.58 6.09 -2.21
N ILE A 62 -5.95 4.92 -1.68
CA ILE A 62 -6.30 3.74 -2.47
C ILE A 62 -7.69 3.93 -3.05
N LYS A 63 -7.86 3.75 -4.36
CA LYS A 63 -9.17 3.83 -5.02
C LYS A 63 -9.89 2.52 -5.13
N SER A 64 -9.15 1.45 -5.37
CA SER A 64 -9.71 0.13 -5.60
C SER A 64 -8.66 -0.91 -5.29
N VAL A 65 -9.09 -2.03 -4.76
CA VAL A 65 -8.24 -3.21 -4.58
C VAL A 65 -8.79 -4.32 -5.47
N LYS A 66 -7.90 -5.08 -6.10
CA LYS A 66 -8.22 -6.18 -7.00
C LYS A 66 -7.35 -7.37 -6.69
N MET A 67 -7.87 -8.58 -6.87
CA MET A 67 -7.09 -9.82 -6.92
C MET A 67 -7.50 -10.57 -8.19
N HIS A 68 -6.53 -10.99 -9.01
CA HIS A 68 -6.81 -11.83 -10.19
C HIS A 68 -7.98 -11.34 -11.07
N HIS A 69 -8.01 -10.04 -11.39
CA HIS A 69 -9.08 -9.36 -12.16
C HIS A 69 -10.44 -9.19 -11.48
N ALA A 70 -10.62 -9.65 -10.23
CA ALA A 70 -11.81 -9.38 -9.44
C ALA A 70 -11.58 -8.16 -8.52
N ALA A 71 -12.54 -7.23 -8.48
CA ALA A 71 -12.53 -6.15 -7.51
C ALA A 71 -12.89 -6.68 -6.12
N LEU A 72 -12.16 -6.24 -5.10
CA LEU A 72 -12.36 -6.61 -3.71
C LEU A 72 -12.87 -5.43 -2.90
N SER A 73 -13.80 -5.72 -1.99
CA SER A 73 -14.19 -4.75 -0.95
C SER A 73 -13.13 -4.62 0.13
N GLU A 74 -12.37 -5.70 0.37
CA GLU A 74 -11.23 -5.75 1.27
C GLU A 74 -10.29 -6.87 0.87
N ALA A 75 -8.98 -6.68 1.03
CA ALA A 75 -7.98 -7.73 0.88
C ALA A 75 -7.44 -8.15 2.24
N LEU A 76 -7.14 -9.43 2.38
CA LEU A 76 -6.70 -10.04 3.64
C LEU A 76 -5.21 -10.39 3.57
N SER A 77 -4.64 -10.70 4.73
CA SER A 77 -3.25 -11.16 4.83
C SER A 77 -3.02 -12.41 3.99
N GLY A 78 -1.95 -12.41 3.20
CA GLY A 78 -1.58 -13.50 2.29
C GLY A 78 -2.05 -13.32 0.85
N ASP A 79 -3.05 -12.46 0.61
CA ASP A 79 -3.55 -12.19 -0.74
C ASP A 79 -2.52 -11.44 -1.59
N ASN A 80 -2.39 -11.85 -2.85
CA ASN A 80 -1.65 -11.07 -3.84
C ASN A 80 -2.64 -10.11 -4.50
N VAL A 81 -2.47 -8.83 -4.26
CA VAL A 81 -3.43 -7.82 -4.67
C VAL A 81 -2.78 -6.70 -5.46
N ASP A 82 -3.60 -6.18 -6.35
CA ASP A 82 -3.34 -5.01 -7.18
C ASP A 82 -4.21 -3.89 -6.62
N PHE A 83 -3.62 -2.78 -6.22
CA PHE A 83 -4.41 -1.66 -5.70
C PHE A 83 -4.13 -0.42 -6.54
N ASN A 84 -5.17 0.35 -6.83
CA ASN A 84 -5.01 1.59 -7.59
C ASN A 84 -4.79 2.74 -6.61
N VAL A 85 -3.82 3.61 -6.91
CA VAL A 85 -3.51 4.80 -6.10
C VAL A 85 -3.70 6.08 -6.91
N LYS A 86 -4.17 7.15 -6.25
CA LYS A 86 -4.36 8.47 -6.88
C LYS A 86 -3.12 9.36 -6.77
N ASN A 87 -2.93 10.23 -7.75
CA ASN A 87 -1.94 11.31 -7.68
C ASN A 87 -0.49 10.84 -7.46
N VAL A 88 -0.19 9.62 -7.89
CA VAL A 88 1.16 9.02 -7.88
C VAL A 88 1.54 8.73 -9.32
N SER A 89 2.79 8.96 -9.69
CA SER A 89 3.35 8.57 -10.99
C SER A 89 4.25 7.33 -10.86
N VAL A 90 4.54 6.66 -11.98
CA VAL A 90 5.51 5.54 -12.03
C VAL A 90 6.93 5.92 -11.55
N LYS A 91 7.22 7.22 -11.42
CA LYS A 91 8.51 7.72 -10.93
C LYS A 91 8.55 7.91 -9.42
N ASP A 92 7.38 7.90 -8.77
CA ASP A 92 7.26 8.19 -7.35
C ASP A 92 7.25 6.91 -6.51
N VAL A 93 6.89 5.77 -7.10
CA VAL A 93 6.80 4.47 -6.42
C VAL A 93 7.44 3.39 -7.28
N TRP A 94 8.29 2.57 -6.67
CA TRP A 94 9.15 1.60 -7.34
C TRP A 94 9.06 0.22 -6.69
N HIS A 95 9.49 -0.80 -7.42
CA HIS A 95 9.63 -2.15 -6.87
C HIS A 95 10.51 -2.12 -5.61
N GLY A 96 10.06 -2.79 -4.56
CA GLY A 96 10.74 -2.83 -3.26
C GLY A 96 10.32 -1.73 -2.28
N ASP A 97 9.53 -0.74 -2.71
CA ASP A 97 8.89 0.18 -1.77
C ASP A 97 7.88 -0.55 -0.90
N VAL A 98 7.68 0.01 0.28
CA VAL A 98 6.78 -0.53 1.30
C VAL A 98 5.66 0.47 1.53
N ALA A 99 4.42 0.05 1.33
CA ALA A 99 3.27 0.82 1.76
C ALA A 99 3.06 0.67 3.28
N ASP A 100 2.55 1.71 3.93
CA ASP A 100 2.06 1.65 5.31
C ASP A 100 0.74 2.43 5.40
N GLU A 101 -0.16 2.05 6.29
CA GLU A 101 -1.40 2.79 6.51
C GLU A 101 -1.08 4.12 7.19
N SER A 102 -1.41 5.23 6.53
CA SER A 102 -1.31 6.56 7.11
C SER A 102 -2.48 6.73 8.08
N LYS A 103 -2.29 6.34 9.34
CA LYS A 103 -3.28 6.62 10.38
C LYS A 103 -3.50 8.12 10.51
N MET A 104 -4.59 8.63 9.92
CA MET A 104 -5.22 9.82 10.46
C MET A 104 -5.88 9.38 11.77
N THR A 105 -5.18 9.63 12.88
CA THR A 105 -5.72 9.48 14.22
C THR A 105 -6.97 10.34 14.33
N TYR A 106 -8.15 9.73 14.15
CA TYR A 106 -9.36 10.32 14.73
C TYR A 106 -9.20 10.24 16.24
N GLN A 107 -9.37 11.39 16.89
CA GLN A 107 -9.56 11.49 18.33
C GLN A 107 -10.72 10.61 18.78
#